data_AF-A0A176VYQ1-F1
#
_entry.id   AF-A0A176VYQ1-F1
#
_cell.length_a   1.000
_cell.length_b   1.000
_cell.length_c   1.000
_cell.angle_alpha   90.00
_cell.angle_beta   90.00
_cell.angle_gamma   90.00
#
_symmetry.space_group_name_H-M   'P 1'
#
loop_
_entity.id
_entity.type
_entity.pdbx_description
1 polymer ?
#
loop_
_entity_poly.entity_id
_entity_poly.type
_entity_poly.pdbx_seq_one_letter_code
_entity_poly.pdbx_strand_id
1 'polypeptide(L)'
;MPDYDPGRGAGPMRRTTGSAAEARPRRFGPGGLPTEGADPAPKPWPWAPWAALVICVCFLCLQLYPATHFRHPRDPTRTWQRIQRADDIELADGGDIGLTLDEVRRQWDPEFTGGGDSSFSPPGPTEQTDRSTTRQIESTDELSSSHSNHAFKWRKEDRQIHVFISSDEKDLRPLAVVINSTLKNARHPGRIVFHLIIPTSENNIEYYKLKAFFPSASIDVFRGVFDYEHVSHLIRYRNDSFTREELTSPYNFIPYYLPQLYENIELMIYLDSDVVVKGDIEELYMKNLHGHPAAAVEDCSQEFRGYFDFDQLNAIREREAGNQWLPSEPFEEQTCVFNRGVLVINATRWSELNVTGAIEWWMGEYDKAEKPLYRYGLSQPPFLLALYKNYEKLEHAWNNRGLGRDKLSKLEQEYFAARYKHKPDQKPFLSLESDFAKILHFNGKYKPWKRGRTRLPTEEVLSLCGEEGQECYKLWWEYLSPEAHKAFGLSSSRE
;
A
#
# COMPACT_ATOMS: atom_id res chain seq x y z
N MET A 1 6.53 -27.79 -72.42
CA MET A 1 6.96 -26.59 -73.16
C MET A 1 5.80 -25.62 -73.23
N PRO A 2 6.00 -24.38 -72.76
CA PRO A 2 6.82 -24.00 -71.59
C PRO A 2 6.13 -22.85 -70.81
N ASP A 3 6.59 -22.31 -69.68
CA ASP A 3 7.51 -22.62 -68.57
C ASP A 3 7.28 -21.46 -67.55
N TYR A 4 7.07 -21.73 -66.26
CA TYR A 4 8.05 -21.60 -65.16
C TYR A 4 8.19 -20.17 -64.53
N ASP A 5 7.85 -20.10 -63.23
CA ASP A 5 8.00 -19.05 -62.20
C ASP A 5 9.49 -18.96 -61.70
N PRO A 6 9.96 -18.26 -60.64
CA PRO A 6 9.58 -17.01 -59.94
C PRO A 6 10.77 -16.03 -59.76
N GLY A 7 10.50 -14.81 -59.26
CA GLY A 7 11.59 -13.94 -58.81
C GLY A 7 11.24 -12.60 -58.16
N ARG A 8 10.81 -12.65 -56.90
CA ARG A 8 11.01 -11.64 -55.82
C ARG A 8 10.39 -10.25 -55.98
N GLY A 9 9.39 -10.03 -55.12
CA GLY A 9 8.85 -8.73 -54.76
C GLY A 9 9.88 -7.79 -54.13
N ALA A 10 9.67 -6.50 -54.38
CA ALA A 10 10.42 -5.40 -53.83
C ALA A 10 10.17 -5.27 -52.33
N GLY A 11 11.24 -5.41 -51.53
CA GLY A 11 11.26 -5.05 -50.12
C GLY A 11 11.39 -3.54 -49.89
N PRO A 12 11.12 -3.07 -48.66
CA PRO A 12 11.22 -1.67 -48.27
C PRO A 12 12.69 -1.30 -48.06
N MET A 13 13.18 -0.28 -48.78
CA MET A 13 14.56 0.18 -48.63
C MET A 13 14.72 1.11 -47.43
N ARG A 14 15.58 0.66 -46.50
CA ARG A 14 16.21 1.39 -45.41
C ARG A 14 16.63 2.81 -45.80
N ARG A 15 16.36 3.77 -44.90
CA ARG A 15 17.16 4.99 -44.77
C ARG A 15 18.53 4.60 -44.19
N THR A 16 19.55 4.54 -45.05
CA THR A 16 20.95 4.55 -44.64
C THR A 16 21.56 5.92 -44.88
N THR A 17 22.30 6.35 -43.86
CA THR A 17 23.14 7.54 -43.76
C THR A 17 24.07 7.69 -44.97
N GLY A 18 23.90 8.78 -45.71
CA GLY A 18 24.80 9.17 -46.79
C GLY A 18 26.13 9.68 -46.25
N SER A 19 27.19 8.92 -46.51
CA SER A 19 28.60 9.30 -46.39
C SER A 19 28.89 10.59 -47.17
N ALA A 20 29.52 11.56 -46.50
CA ALA A 20 30.08 12.75 -47.13
C ALA A 20 31.34 12.35 -47.91
N ALA A 21 31.18 12.13 -49.21
CA ALA A 21 32.29 11.92 -50.13
C ALA A 21 32.95 13.26 -50.51
N GLU A 22 34.27 13.25 -50.42
CA GLU A 22 35.28 14.23 -50.82
C GLU A 22 34.89 15.17 -51.98
N ALA A 23 34.78 16.46 -51.66
CA ALA A 23 34.80 17.52 -52.66
C ALA A 23 36.26 17.87 -53.04
N ARG A 24 36.61 17.61 -54.31
CA ARG A 24 37.88 18.02 -54.93
C ARG A 24 38.12 19.54 -54.85
N PRO A 25 39.37 20.00 -54.71
CA PRO A 25 39.67 21.43 -54.56
C PRO A 25 39.53 22.17 -55.89
N ARG A 26 38.76 23.26 -55.90
CA ARG A 26 38.75 24.23 -56.99
C ARG A 26 40.07 25.01 -56.98
N ARG A 27 40.84 24.91 -58.07
CA ARG A 27 41.99 25.76 -58.35
C ARG A 27 41.51 27.21 -58.51
N PHE A 28 41.95 28.11 -57.65
CA PHE A 28 41.86 29.55 -57.88
C PHE A 28 43.09 30.01 -58.69
N GLY A 29 42.84 30.70 -59.79
CA GLY A 29 43.88 31.37 -60.58
C GLY A 29 44.39 32.64 -59.89
N PRO A 30 45.58 33.14 -60.26
CA PRO A 30 46.20 34.29 -59.60
C PRO A 30 45.59 35.58 -60.18
N GLY A 31 44.89 36.35 -59.34
CA GLY A 31 44.38 37.67 -59.72
C GLY A 31 42.99 37.95 -59.15
N GLY A 32 42.95 38.38 -57.89
CA GLY A 32 41.75 38.90 -57.24
C GLY A 32 42.16 39.70 -56.00
N LEU A 33 41.78 40.98 -55.98
CA LEU A 33 42.13 41.99 -54.97
C LEU A 33 41.84 41.53 -53.52
N PRO A 34 42.60 42.01 -52.52
CA PRO A 34 42.31 41.69 -51.13
C PRO A 34 41.01 42.38 -50.71
N THR A 35 40.00 41.61 -50.35
CA THR A 35 38.90 42.08 -49.51
C THR A 35 39.46 42.32 -48.12
N GLU A 36 39.85 43.57 -47.84
CA GLU A 36 39.99 44.06 -46.47
C GLU A 36 38.62 43.98 -45.78
N GLY A 37 38.60 43.49 -44.53
CA GLY A 37 37.47 43.76 -43.62
C GLY A 37 36.63 42.57 -43.13
N ALA A 38 37.19 41.37 -43.01
CA ALA A 38 36.62 40.38 -42.08
C ALA A 38 37.60 40.17 -40.93
N ASP A 39 37.31 40.76 -39.77
CA ASP A 39 38.08 40.53 -38.55
C ASP A 39 38.18 39.01 -38.30
N PRO A 40 39.37 38.49 -37.95
CA PRO A 40 39.53 37.07 -37.65
C PRO A 40 38.64 36.71 -36.47
N ALA A 41 37.95 35.57 -36.57
CA ALA A 41 37.12 35.05 -35.48
C ALA A 41 37.94 35.09 -34.16
N PRO A 42 37.39 35.67 -33.09
CA PRO A 42 38.14 35.86 -31.85
C PRO A 42 38.65 34.52 -31.35
N LYS A 43 39.97 34.42 -31.12
CA LYS A 43 40.56 33.21 -30.58
C LYS A 43 40.01 33.00 -29.15
N PRO A 44 39.43 31.82 -28.85
CA PRO A 44 38.94 31.56 -27.50
C PRO A 44 40.08 31.72 -26.50
N TRP A 45 39.80 32.35 -25.38
CA TRP A 45 40.81 32.60 -24.36
C TRP A 45 41.44 31.28 -23.90
N PRO A 46 42.77 31.19 -23.72
CA PRO A 46 43.45 29.94 -23.38
C PRO A 46 42.91 29.26 -22.10
N TRP A 47 42.33 30.05 -21.20
CA TRP A 47 41.76 29.57 -19.94
C TRP A 47 40.27 29.21 -20.04
N ALA A 48 39.56 29.61 -21.09
CA ALA A 48 38.12 29.39 -21.21
C ALA A 48 37.72 27.89 -21.14
N PRO A 49 38.46 26.93 -21.72
CA PRO A 49 38.17 25.51 -21.55
C PRO A 49 38.32 25.04 -20.09
N TRP A 50 39.29 25.58 -19.35
CA TRP A 50 39.51 25.25 -17.94
C TRP A 50 38.42 25.85 -17.04
N ALA A 51 38.01 27.08 -17.30
CA ALA A 51 36.87 27.67 -16.58
C ALA A 51 35.57 26.92 -16.88
N ALA A 52 35.34 26.51 -18.12
CA ALA A 52 34.18 25.68 -18.49
C ALA A 52 34.23 24.31 -17.78
N LEU A 53 35.40 23.67 -17.71
CA LEU A 53 35.60 22.42 -16.98
C LEU A 53 35.26 22.59 -15.49
N VAL A 54 35.79 23.64 -14.85
CA VAL A 54 35.52 23.93 -13.43
C VAL A 54 34.03 24.17 -13.21
N ILE A 55 33.37 24.96 -14.06
CA ILE A 55 31.92 25.19 -13.98
C ILE A 55 31.15 23.87 -14.13
N CYS A 56 31.51 23.02 -15.10
CA CYS A 56 30.90 21.71 -15.28
C CYS A 56 31.10 20.80 -14.06
N VAL A 57 32.32 20.76 -13.50
CA VAL A 57 32.62 19.99 -12.28
C VAL A 57 31.83 20.53 -11.09
N CYS A 58 31.73 21.85 -10.93
CA CYS A 58 30.91 22.47 -9.89
C CYS A 58 29.43 22.11 -10.05
N PHE A 59 28.86 22.16 -11.25
CA PHE A 59 27.47 21.72 -11.48
C PHE A 59 27.27 20.22 -11.24
N LEU A 60 28.24 19.38 -11.61
CA LEU A 60 28.25 17.94 -11.29
C LEU A 60 28.27 17.71 -9.78
N CYS A 61 29.11 18.43 -9.04
CA CYS A 61 29.16 18.37 -7.57
C CYS A 61 27.86 18.88 -6.94
N LEU A 62 27.22 19.90 -7.50
CA LEU A 62 25.92 20.40 -7.02
C LEU A 62 24.81 19.35 -7.14
N GLN A 63 24.90 18.42 -8.12
CA GLN A 63 23.95 17.31 -8.25
C GLN A 63 24.14 16.21 -7.19
N LEU A 64 25.23 16.24 -6.41
CA LEU A 64 25.47 15.30 -5.31
C LEU A 64 24.80 15.74 -4.00
N TYR A 65 24.30 16.97 -3.92
CA TYR A 65 23.59 17.45 -2.73
C TYR A 65 22.14 16.96 -2.71
N PRO A 66 21.60 16.59 -1.54
CA PRO A 66 20.21 16.15 -1.42
C PRO A 66 19.26 17.30 -1.78
N ALA A 67 18.14 16.95 -2.42
CA ALA A 67 17.11 17.92 -2.77
C ALA A 67 16.69 18.74 -1.54
N THR A 68 16.68 20.07 -1.70
CA THR A 68 16.26 21.03 -0.66
C THR A 68 14.88 21.60 -0.95
N HIS A 69 14.43 21.52 -2.20
CA HIS A 69 13.15 22.04 -2.67
C HIS A 69 12.47 21.04 -3.60
N PHE A 70 11.16 21.16 -3.72
CA PHE A 70 10.35 20.41 -4.67
C PHE A 70 9.30 21.34 -5.30
N ARG A 71 8.63 20.86 -6.34
CA ARG A 71 7.47 21.53 -6.95
C ARG A 71 6.27 20.63 -6.84
N HIS A 72 5.23 21.11 -6.16
CA HIS A 72 4.01 20.35 -6.03
C HIS A 72 3.20 20.43 -7.34
N PRO A 73 2.84 19.30 -8.00
CA PRO A 73 2.11 19.32 -9.27
C PRO A 73 0.75 20.01 -9.24
N ARG A 74 0.10 20.05 -8.08
CA ARG A 74 -1.16 20.78 -7.87
C ARG A 74 -0.96 22.29 -7.72
N ASP A 75 0.26 22.77 -7.47
CA ASP A 75 0.54 24.21 -7.37
C ASP A 75 0.54 24.85 -8.76
N PRO A 76 -0.48 25.67 -9.10
CA PRO A 76 -0.57 26.31 -10.41
C PRO A 76 0.53 27.36 -10.61
N THR A 77 1.08 27.91 -9.52
CA THR A 77 2.13 28.94 -9.55
C THR A 77 3.52 28.33 -9.77
N ARG A 78 3.66 27.01 -9.59
CA ARG A 78 4.90 26.23 -9.78
C ARG A 78 6.05 26.79 -8.95
N THR A 79 5.74 27.24 -7.75
CA THR A 79 6.73 27.77 -6.81
C THR A 79 7.62 26.64 -6.31
N TRP A 80 8.90 26.95 -6.12
CA TRP A 80 9.81 26.06 -5.42
C TRP A 80 9.51 26.13 -3.93
N GLN A 81 9.06 25.00 -3.39
CA GLN A 81 8.76 24.89 -1.97
C GLN A 81 9.90 24.19 -1.26
N ARG A 82 10.28 24.71 -0.10
CA ARG A 82 11.32 24.11 0.73
C ARG A 82 10.78 22.81 1.33
N ILE A 83 11.56 21.75 1.25
CA ILE A 83 11.22 20.46 1.88
C ILE A 83 11.33 20.61 3.40
N GLN A 84 10.28 20.24 4.14
CA GLN A 84 10.28 20.28 5.61
C GLN A 84 11.07 19.10 6.19
N ARG A 85 12.31 19.33 6.65
CA ARG A 85 13.20 18.30 7.21
C ARG A 85 12.95 18.09 8.70
N ALA A 86 13.55 17.05 9.29
CA ALA A 86 13.44 16.77 10.72
C ALA A 86 14.05 17.91 11.56
N ASP A 87 15.24 18.37 11.19
CA ASP A 87 15.99 19.43 11.88
C ASP A 87 15.30 20.80 11.87
N ASP A 88 14.34 21.02 10.97
CA ASP A 88 13.58 22.28 10.90
C ASP A 88 12.58 22.44 12.06
N ILE A 89 12.24 21.33 12.76
CA ILE A 89 11.28 21.30 13.87
C ILE A 89 11.99 21.47 15.22
N GLU A 90 13.22 20.97 15.38
CA GLU A 90 14.03 21.16 16.61
C GLU A 90 14.34 22.64 16.91
N LEU A 91 14.32 23.51 15.90
CA LEU A 91 14.49 24.95 16.08
C LEU A 91 13.19 25.70 16.42
N ALA A 92 12.03 25.06 16.28
CA ALA A 92 10.72 25.71 16.43
C ALA A 92 10.00 25.37 17.74
N ASP A 93 10.32 24.24 18.38
CA ASP A 93 9.72 23.85 19.65
C ASP A 93 10.81 23.49 20.67
N GLY A 94 11.09 24.41 21.59
CA GLY A 94 12.00 24.22 22.72
C GLY A 94 11.41 23.30 23.80
N GLY A 95 10.93 22.12 23.38
CA GLY A 95 10.39 21.09 24.23
C GLY A 95 11.15 19.79 24.00
N ASP A 96 11.86 19.35 25.03
CA ASP A 96 12.51 18.05 25.10
C ASP A 96 11.44 16.95 25.01
N ILE A 97 11.20 16.42 23.81
CA ILE A 97 10.28 15.29 23.59
C ILE A 97 11.04 14.19 22.87
N GLY A 98 11.57 13.23 23.62
CA GLY A 98 12.14 12.06 22.99
C GLY A 98 12.74 11.07 23.96
N LEU A 99 11.92 10.13 24.43
CA LEU A 99 12.43 8.80 24.74
C LEU A 99 13.20 8.31 23.51
N THR A 100 14.47 8.01 23.71
CA THR A 100 15.41 7.62 22.66
C THR A 100 14.98 6.28 22.05
N LEU A 101 15.52 5.95 20.86
CA LEU A 101 15.35 4.61 20.28
C LEU A 101 15.68 3.50 21.30
N ASP A 102 16.60 3.77 22.23
CA ASP A 102 16.97 2.85 23.31
C ASP A 102 15.89 2.71 24.39
N GLU A 103 15.10 3.73 24.71
CA GLU A 103 13.96 3.57 25.65
C GLU A 103 12.80 2.77 25.05
N VAL A 104 12.50 2.96 23.76
CA VAL A 104 11.50 2.13 23.06
C VAL A 104 11.99 0.68 22.94
N ARG A 105 13.31 0.49 22.73
CA ARG A 105 13.93 -0.84 22.66
C ARG A 105 13.94 -1.54 24.02
N ARG A 106 14.16 -0.82 25.12
CA ARG A 106 14.06 -1.34 26.50
C ARG A 106 12.65 -1.83 26.86
N GLN A 107 11.61 -1.22 26.31
CA GLN A 107 10.23 -1.73 26.47
C GLN A 107 9.96 -3.00 25.65
N TRP A 108 10.84 -3.36 24.71
CA TRP A 108 10.58 -4.41 23.72
C TRP A 108 11.39 -5.71 23.91
N ASP A 109 12.55 -5.64 24.60
CA ASP A 109 13.46 -6.78 24.74
C ASP A 109 13.02 -7.76 25.86
N PRO A 110 12.82 -9.05 25.55
CA PRO A 110 12.48 -10.08 26.54
C PRO A 110 13.70 -10.70 27.27
N GLU A 111 14.94 -10.25 27.00
CA GLU A 111 16.17 -10.79 27.62
C GLU A 111 16.73 -9.91 28.75
N PHE A 112 15.89 -9.53 29.71
CA PHE A 112 16.37 -9.08 31.02
C PHE A 112 15.72 -9.90 32.14
N THR A 113 16.03 -11.18 32.19
CA THR A 113 15.88 -11.99 33.40
C THR A 113 16.99 -11.57 34.38
N GLY A 114 16.71 -10.50 35.12
CA GLY A 114 17.58 -9.98 36.17
C GLY A 114 16.84 -9.76 37.47
N GLY A 115 16.57 -10.86 38.19
CA GLY A 115 16.46 -10.93 39.65
C GLY A 115 15.42 -10.06 40.37
N GLY A 116 14.39 -10.70 40.91
CA GLY A 116 13.54 -10.07 41.92
C GLY A 116 12.39 -10.96 42.35
N ASP A 117 12.58 -11.66 43.46
CA ASP A 117 11.55 -12.40 44.20
C ASP A 117 10.29 -11.55 44.44
N SER A 118 9.12 -12.09 44.12
CA SER A 118 7.96 -12.00 45.01
C SER A 118 6.88 -12.99 44.60
N SER A 119 6.66 -13.95 45.50
CA SER A 119 5.51 -14.83 45.59
C SER A 119 4.18 -14.06 45.50
N PHE A 120 3.29 -14.49 44.61
CA PHE A 120 1.87 -14.13 44.67
C PHE A 120 1.01 -15.39 44.50
N SER A 121 0.36 -15.78 45.59
CA SER A 121 -0.65 -16.85 45.62
C SER A 121 -2.01 -16.31 45.15
N PRO A 122 -2.82 -17.11 44.44
CA PRO A 122 -4.16 -16.71 44.02
C PRO A 122 -5.18 -16.88 45.17
N PRO A 123 -6.18 -15.98 45.33
CA PRO A 123 -7.32 -16.25 46.19
C PRO A 123 -8.32 -17.17 45.48
N GLY A 124 -8.77 -18.18 46.23
CA GLY A 124 -9.78 -19.15 45.82
C GLY A 124 -11.22 -18.61 45.79
N PRO A 125 -12.19 -19.46 45.42
CA PRO A 125 -13.53 -19.06 45.02
C PRO A 125 -14.48 -18.90 46.20
N THR A 126 -15.33 -17.88 46.16
CA THR A 126 -16.50 -17.76 47.05
C THR A 126 -17.77 -18.22 46.34
N GLU A 127 -18.33 -19.32 46.85
CA GLU A 127 -19.70 -19.78 46.65
C GLU A 127 -20.72 -18.85 47.32
N GLN A 128 -21.93 -18.78 46.73
CA GLN A 128 -23.28 -18.75 47.34
C GLN A 128 -24.24 -18.08 46.33
N THR A 129 -25.50 -18.44 46.12
CA THR A 129 -26.37 -19.57 46.47
C THR A 129 -27.65 -19.39 45.64
N ASP A 130 -28.26 -20.49 45.21
CA ASP A 130 -29.59 -20.58 44.59
C ASP A 130 -30.72 -19.94 45.42
N ARG A 131 -31.70 -19.37 44.71
CA ARG A 131 -33.10 -19.48 45.14
C ARG A 131 -34.07 -19.46 43.96
N SER A 132 -34.57 -20.66 43.66
CA SER A 132 -35.75 -20.92 42.86
C SER A 132 -37.02 -20.44 43.58
N THR A 133 -38.00 -19.93 42.83
CA THR A 133 -39.39 -19.90 43.28
C THR A 133 -40.31 -20.08 42.08
N THR A 134 -40.90 -21.27 42.02
CA THR A 134 -41.96 -21.69 41.10
C THR A 134 -43.31 -21.13 41.57
N ARG A 135 -44.10 -20.54 40.66
CA ARG A 135 -45.56 -20.44 40.79
C ARG A 135 -46.24 -20.72 39.45
N GLN A 136 -46.93 -21.87 39.40
CA GLN A 136 -48.08 -22.20 38.56
C GLN A 136 -49.36 -21.61 39.20
N ILE A 137 -50.52 -21.37 38.59
CA ILE A 137 -51.17 -21.44 37.26
C ILE A 137 -52.43 -20.58 37.45
N GLU A 138 -52.93 -19.85 36.45
CA GLU A 138 -54.37 -19.87 36.12
C GLU A 138 -54.66 -19.26 34.74
N SER A 139 -55.52 -19.98 34.02
CA SER A 139 -55.93 -19.81 32.64
C SER A 139 -57.15 -18.89 32.50
N THR A 140 -57.18 -18.06 31.47
CA THR A 140 -58.41 -17.81 30.70
C THR A 140 -58.05 -17.52 29.24
N ASP A 141 -58.59 -18.36 28.35
CA ASP A 141 -58.60 -18.17 26.92
C ASP A 141 -59.33 -16.88 26.55
N GLU A 142 -58.74 -16.06 25.66
CA GLU A 142 -59.51 -15.35 24.64
C GLU A 142 -58.64 -14.98 23.44
N LEU A 143 -59.10 -15.43 22.28
CA LEU A 143 -58.48 -15.37 20.97
C LEU A 143 -58.47 -13.92 20.43
N SER A 144 -57.30 -13.35 20.19
CA SER A 144 -57.16 -12.18 19.30
C SER A 144 -55.73 -12.06 18.78
N SER A 145 -55.61 -12.17 17.46
CA SER A 145 -54.40 -12.09 16.67
C SER A 145 -53.63 -10.78 16.85
N SER A 146 -52.44 -10.86 17.45
CA SER A 146 -51.33 -9.96 17.10
C SER A 146 -49.98 -10.65 17.40
N HIS A 147 -49.32 -11.13 16.35
CA HIS A 147 -47.94 -11.58 16.45
C HIS A 147 -47.04 -10.35 16.52
N SER A 148 -46.77 -9.87 17.73
CA SER A 148 -45.73 -8.87 17.99
C SER A 148 -44.35 -9.54 17.98
N ASN A 149 -43.76 -9.64 16.79
CA ASN A 149 -42.33 -9.90 16.63
C ASN A 149 -41.52 -8.69 17.13
N HIS A 150 -41.33 -8.57 18.44
CA HIS A 150 -40.26 -7.75 19.01
C HIS A 150 -38.93 -8.52 18.96
N ALA A 151 -38.50 -8.90 17.77
CA ALA A 151 -37.07 -9.08 17.54
C ALA A 151 -36.50 -7.67 17.42
N PHE A 152 -35.81 -7.21 18.47
CA PHE A 152 -35.07 -5.95 18.44
C PHE A 152 -34.00 -6.08 17.35
N LYS A 153 -34.32 -5.65 16.13
CA LYS A 153 -33.42 -5.74 14.97
C LYS A 153 -32.34 -4.69 15.19
N TRP A 154 -31.18 -5.12 15.70
CA TRP A 154 -30.00 -4.27 15.89
C TRP A 154 -29.74 -3.48 14.60
N ARG A 155 -29.67 -2.15 14.73
CA ARG A 155 -29.31 -1.30 13.60
C ARG A 155 -27.84 -1.54 13.25
N LYS A 156 -27.42 -1.28 12.01
CA LYS A 156 -26.03 -1.52 11.58
C LYS A 156 -25.06 -0.69 12.43
N GLU A 157 -25.53 0.46 12.89
CA GLU A 157 -24.92 1.42 13.82
C GLU A 157 -24.74 0.89 15.25
N ASP A 158 -25.39 -0.22 15.62
CA ASP A 158 -25.23 -0.85 16.94
C ASP A 158 -24.32 -2.10 16.86
N ARG A 159 -23.87 -2.48 15.65
CA ARG A 159 -23.03 -3.67 15.43
C ARG A 159 -21.56 -3.41 15.72
N GLN A 160 -20.85 -4.47 16.09
CA GLN A 160 -19.38 -4.47 16.17
C GLN A 160 -18.77 -4.26 14.77
N ILE A 161 -17.66 -3.53 14.73
CA ILE A 161 -16.87 -3.24 13.53
C ILE A 161 -15.67 -4.18 13.54
N HIS A 162 -15.66 -5.16 12.63
CA HIS A 162 -14.61 -6.17 12.56
C HIS A 162 -13.50 -5.72 11.61
N VAL A 163 -12.30 -5.52 12.16
CA VAL A 163 -11.10 -5.10 11.42
C VAL A 163 -10.09 -6.23 11.44
N PHE A 164 -9.73 -6.74 10.27
CA PHE A 164 -8.83 -7.86 10.08
C PHE A 164 -7.47 -7.37 9.59
N ILE A 165 -6.41 -7.88 10.20
CA ILE A 165 -5.03 -7.58 9.82
C ILE A 165 -4.25 -8.90 9.78
N SER A 166 -3.49 -9.11 8.71
CA SER A 166 -2.61 -10.27 8.54
C SER A 166 -1.17 -9.78 8.39
N SER A 167 -0.24 -10.36 9.13
CA SER A 167 1.19 -10.00 9.04
C SER A 167 2.08 -11.07 9.67
N ASP A 168 3.21 -11.34 9.05
CA ASP A 168 4.32 -12.12 9.60
C ASP A 168 5.52 -11.26 10.03
N GLU A 169 5.35 -9.93 10.06
CA GLU A 169 6.38 -9.02 10.56
C GLU A 169 6.61 -9.24 12.06
N LYS A 170 7.86 -9.55 12.43
CA LYS A 170 8.27 -9.77 13.83
C LYS A 170 8.20 -8.49 14.67
N ASP A 171 8.35 -7.36 14.00
CA ASP A 171 8.20 -6.05 14.60
C ASP A 171 6.71 -5.74 14.71
N LEU A 172 6.18 -5.60 15.92
CA LEU A 172 4.76 -5.30 16.11
C LEU A 172 4.45 -3.80 16.05
N ARG A 173 5.44 -2.91 15.86
CA ARG A 173 5.20 -1.46 15.70
C ARG A 173 4.19 -1.13 14.57
N PRO A 174 4.20 -1.80 13.40
CA PRO A 174 3.17 -1.63 12.37
C PRO A 174 1.76 -1.97 12.88
N LEU A 175 1.61 -3.10 13.57
CA LEU A 175 0.34 -3.49 14.20
C LEU A 175 -0.11 -2.47 15.24
N ALA A 176 0.82 -1.99 16.08
CA ALA A 176 0.54 -0.96 17.06
C ALA A 176 0.08 0.35 16.41
N VAL A 177 0.70 0.76 15.30
CA VAL A 177 0.31 1.97 14.56
C VAL A 177 -1.06 1.85 13.93
N VAL A 178 -1.37 0.74 13.23
CA VAL A 178 -2.71 0.58 12.63
C VAL A 178 -3.79 0.51 13.71
N ILE A 179 -3.55 -0.20 14.82
CA ILE A 179 -4.49 -0.25 15.95
C ILE A 179 -4.69 1.14 16.56
N ASN A 180 -3.59 1.82 16.90
CA ASN A 180 -3.64 3.14 17.53
C ASN A 180 -4.32 4.17 16.62
N SER A 181 -3.89 4.26 15.36
CA SER A 181 -4.43 5.22 14.40
C SER A 181 -5.92 4.99 14.14
N THR A 182 -6.36 3.73 14.08
CA THR A 182 -7.77 3.37 13.95
C THR A 182 -8.56 3.82 15.19
N LEU A 183 -8.09 3.48 16.40
CA LEU A 183 -8.78 3.83 17.65
C LEU A 183 -8.85 5.34 17.89
N LYS A 184 -7.74 6.05 17.64
CA LYS A 184 -7.60 7.50 17.87
C LYS A 184 -8.53 8.32 16.97
N ASN A 185 -8.79 7.86 15.75
CA ASN A 185 -9.62 8.56 14.77
C ASN A 185 -11.06 8.01 14.67
N ALA A 186 -11.39 6.94 15.41
CA ALA A 186 -12.73 6.38 15.44
C ALA A 186 -13.68 7.19 16.33
N ARG A 187 -14.92 7.36 15.88
CA ARG A 187 -15.97 7.98 16.70
C ARG A 187 -16.45 7.06 17.82
N HIS A 188 -16.46 5.75 17.56
CA HIS A 188 -16.92 4.73 18.48
C HIS A 188 -15.86 3.62 18.66
N PRO A 189 -14.70 3.91 19.28
CA PRO A 189 -13.59 2.97 19.38
C PRO A 189 -13.97 1.67 20.12
N GLY A 190 -14.90 1.73 21.09
CA GLY A 190 -15.37 0.55 21.83
C GLY A 190 -16.17 -0.47 21.00
N ARG A 191 -16.57 -0.13 19.77
CA ARG A 191 -17.24 -1.07 18.83
C ARG A 191 -16.26 -1.84 17.96
N ILE A 192 -14.99 -1.46 17.94
CA ILE A 192 -13.99 -2.02 17.05
C ILE A 192 -13.42 -3.29 17.66
N VAL A 193 -13.41 -4.37 16.88
CA VAL A 193 -12.76 -5.64 17.20
C VAL A 193 -11.67 -5.87 16.17
N PHE A 194 -10.42 -5.92 16.63
CA PHE A 194 -9.28 -6.27 15.79
C PHE A 194 -9.07 -7.77 15.79
N HIS A 195 -9.12 -8.40 14.63
CA HIS A 195 -8.77 -9.80 14.41
C HIS A 195 -7.40 -9.86 13.74
N LEU A 196 -6.41 -10.37 14.47
CA LEU A 196 -5.01 -10.43 14.04
C LEU A 196 -4.66 -11.85 13.63
N ILE A 197 -4.23 -12.03 12.39
CA ILE A 197 -3.69 -13.28 11.88
C ILE A 197 -2.17 -13.12 11.75
N ILE A 198 -1.46 -13.53 12.80
CA ILE A 198 -0.02 -13.33 12.96
C ILE A 198 0.63 -14.63 13.45
N PRO A 199 1.93 -14.86 13.20
CA PRO A 199 2.65 -15.94 13.85
C PRO A 199 2.57 -15.77 15.37
N THR A 200 2.09 -16.79 16.08
CA THR A 200 2.03 -16.80 17.53
C THR A 200 3.11 -17.69 18.12
N SER A 201 3.84 -17.17 19.10
CA SER A 201 4.69 -17.99 19.95
C SER A 201 3.85 -18.93 20.84
N GLU A 202 4.43 -20.01 21.35
CA GLU A 202 3.74 -20.96 22.25
C GLU A 202 3.06 -20.25 23.46
N ASN A 203 3.65 -19.14 23.91
CA ASN A 203 3.15 -18.34 25.04
C ASN A 203 2.31 -17.12 24.63
N ASN A 204 1.98 -16.95 23.35
CA ASN A 204 1.23 -15.79 22.82
C ASN A 204 1.82 -14.43 23.28
N ILE A 205 3.14 -14.30 23.30
CA ILE A 205 3.85 -13.10 23.79
C ILE A 205 3.39 -11.86 23.02
N GLU A 206 3.18 -11.98 21.71
CA GLU A 206 2.74 -10.92 20.82
C GLU A 206 1.38 -10.34 21.26
N TYR A 207 0.43 -11.22 21.60
CA TYR A 207 -0.87 -10.84 22.13
C TYR A 207 -0.74 -10.05 23.44
N TYR A 208 0.03 -10.58 24.40
CA TYR A 208 0.19 -9.92 25.70
C TYR A 208 0.89 -8.57 25.59
N LYS A 209 1.89 -8.45 24.70
CA LYS A 209 2.51 -7.15 24.39
C LYS A 209 1.46 -6.17 23.88
N LEU A 210 0.70 -6.53 22.84
CA LEU A 210 -0.33 -5.65 22.27
C LEU A 210 -1.43 -5.31 23.29
N LYS A 211 -1.85 -6.26 24.14
CA LYS A 211 -2.82 -6.01 25.21
C LYS A 211 -2.28 -5.11 26.31
N ALA A 212 -0.98 -5.16 26.63
CA ALA A 212 -0.36 -4.24 27.58
C ALA A 212 -0.35 -2.81 27.04
N PHE A 213 -0.08 -2.63 25.74
CA PHE A 213 -0.15 -1.32 25.08
C PHE A 213 -1.59 -0.82 24.89
N PHE A 214 -2.54 -1.71 24.61
CA PHE A 214 -3.94 -1.39 24.34
C PHE A 214 -4.90 -2.18 25.27
N PRO A 215 -4.93 -1.85 26.57
CA PRO A 215 -5.69 -2.61 27.56
C PRO A 215 -7.20 -2.60 27.26
N SER A 216 -7.74 -1.47 26.79
CA SER A 216 -9.16 -1.30 26.46
C SER A 216 -9.55 -1.75 25.05
N ALA A 217 -8.59 -2.05 24.17
CA ALA A 217 -8.90 -2.49 22.82
C ALA A 217 -9.39 -3.95 22.80
N SER A 218 -10.43 -4.22 22.02
CA SER A 218 -10.84 -5.59 21.73
C SER A 218 -9.91 -6.16 20.65
N ILE A 219 -9.02 -7.06 21.07
CA ILE A 219 -8.03 -7.71 20.19
C ILE A 219 -8.25 -9.21 20.32
N ASP A 220 -8.53 -9.83 19.18
CA ASP A 220 -8.60 -11.26 18.96
C ASP A 220 -7.40 -11.67 18.09
N VAL A 221 -6.72 -12.75 18.46
CA VAL A 221 -5.61 -13.31 17.68
C VAL A 221 -6.07 -14.66 17.18
N PHE A 222 -5.99 -14.88 15.88
CA PHE A 222 -6.45 -16.11 15.25
C PHE A 222 -5.70 -17.32 15.82
N ARG A 223 -6.47 -18.28 16.35
CA ARG A 223 -5.98 -19.56 16.91
C ARG A 223 -6.54 -20.78 16.18
N GLY A 224 -7.22 -20.54 15.06
CA GLY A 224 -7.78 -21.61 14.23
C GLY A 224 -6.70 -22.35 13.45
N VAL A 225 -7.14 -23.40 12.76
CA VAL A 225 -6.28 -24.13 11.81
C VAL A 225 -6.40 -23.44 10.46
N PHE A 226 -5.25 -23.09 9.88
CA PHE A 226 -5.16 -22.60 8.51
C PHE A 226 -4.11 -23.43 7.77
N ASP A 227 -4.43 -23.87 6.56
CA ASP A 227 -3.54 -24.70 5.75
C ASP A 227 -2.51 -23.83 5.03
N TYR A 228 -1.50 -23.41 5.79
CA TYR A 228 -0.38 -22.63 5.27
C TYR A 228 0.42 -23.38 4.20
N GLU A 229 0.46 -24.72 4.26
CA GLU A 229 1.16 -25.57 3.29
C GLU A 229 0.46 -25.56 1.93
N HIS A 230 -0.86 -25.75 1.90
CA HIS A 230 -1.66 -25.63 0.68
C HIS A 230 -1.44 -24.27 0.00
N VAL A 231 -1.56 -23.18 0.76
CA VAL A 231 -1.35 -21.83 0.22
C VAL A 231 0.08 -21.64 -0.27
N SER A 232 1.08 -22.12 0.46
CA SER A 232 2.48 -22.05 0.05
C SER A 232 2.73 -22.76 -1.28
N HIS A 233 2.08 -23.90 -1.53
CA HIS A 233 2.19 -24.62 -2.81
C HIS A 233 1.55 -23.86 -3.99
N LEU A 234 0.55 -23.03 -3.74
CA LEU A 234 -0.05 -22.18 -4.78
C LEU A 234 0.81 -20.95 -5.11
N ILE A 235 1.71 -20.53 -4.20
CA ILE A 235 2.53 -19.34 -4.39
C ILE A 235 3.73 -19.65 -5.27
N ARG A 236 3.65 -19.25 -6.53
CA ARG A 236 4.75 -19.40 -7.48
C ARG A 236 5.58 -18.12 -7.61
N TYR A 237 6.79 -18.13 -7.06
CA TYR A 237 7.77 -17.06 -7.32
C TYR A 237 8.47 -17.26 -8.67
N ARG A 238 8.62 -16.17 -9.44
CA ARG A 238 9.34 -16.16 -10.71
C ARG A 238 10.23 -14.91 -10.82
N ASN A 239 11.53 -15.10 -11.04
CA ASN A 239 12.50 -14.01 -11.12
C ASN A 239 12.22 -13.01 -12.27
N ASP A 240 11.60 -13.47 -13.35
CA ASP A 240 11.26 -12.68 -14.54
C ASP A 240 9.93 -11.90 -14.40
N SER A 241 9.24 -12.00 -13.26
CA SER A 241 7.98 -11.30 -12.99
C SER A 241 8.15 -9.89 -12.38
N PHE A 242 9.39 -9.44 -12.14
CA PHE A 242 9.70 -8.19 -11.41
C PHE A 242 9.07 -8.10 -10.01
N THR A 243 8.68 -9.24 -9.46
CA THR A 243 8.18 -9.43 -8.10
C THR A 243 9.36 -9.49 -7.14
N ARG A 244 9.17 -9.04 -5.90
CA ARG A 244 10.16 -9.17 -4.85
C ARG A 244 9.92 -10.44 -4.02
N GLU A 245 10.98 -11.09 -3.59
CA GLU A 245 10.92 -12.36 -2.87
C GLU A 245 10.14 -12.25 -1.55
N GLU A 246 10.14 -11.08 -0.90
CA GLU A 246 9.41 -10.85 0.36
C GLU A 246 7.89 -10.94 0.21
N LEU A 247 7.37 -10.97 -1.02
CA LEU A 247 5.94 -11.10 -1.31
C LEU A 247 5.47 -12.57 -1.32
N THR A 248 6.36 -13.52 -1.08
CA THR A 248 6.05 -14.96 -1.07
C THR A 248 5.45 -15.46 0.25
N SER A 249 5.37 -14.61 1.28
CA SER A 249 4.76 -15.00 2.55
C SER A 249 3.28 -15.40 2.36
N PRO A 250 2.85 -16.58 2.87
CA PRO A 250 1.44 -16.98 2.89
C PRO A 250 0.52 -15.99 3.60
N TYR A 251 1.05 -15.18 4.53
CA TYR A 251 0.27 -14.16 5.24
C TYR A 251 -0.28 -13.07 4.32
N ASN A 252 0.36 -12.84 3.16
CA ASN A 252 -0.14 -11.93 2.12
C ASN A 252 -1.40 -12.46 1.39
N PHE A 253 -1.72 -13.75 1.55
CA PHE A 253 -2.79 -14.48 0.86
C PHE A 253 -3.97 -14.81 1.80
N ILE A 254 -3.76 -14.81 3.12
CA ILE A 254 -4.81 -14.95 4.16
C ILE A 254 -6.07 -14.12 3.88
N PRO A 255 -5.99 -12.88 3.36
CA PRO A 255 -7.16 -12.05 3.08
C PRO A 255 -8.17 -12.70 2.13
N TYR A 256 -7.75 -13.68 1.32
CA TYR A 256 -8.64 -14.43 0.42
C TYR A 256 -9.53 -15.41 1.18
N TYR A 257 -9.06 -15.83 2.34
CA TYR A 257 -9.63 -16.91 3.13
C TYR A 257 -10.44 -16.40 4.32
N LEU A 258 -10.47 -15.08 4.57
CA LEU A 258 -11.18 -14.49 5.71
C LEU A 258 -12.65 -14.94 5.79
N PRO A 259 -13.43 -14.96 4.70
CA PRO A 259 -14.82 -15.45 4.75
C PRO A 259 -14.95 -16.91 5.17
N GLN A 260 -13.97 -17.77 4.86
CA GLN A 260 -13.93 -19.16 5.32
C GLN A 260 -13.43 -19.30 6.76
N LEU A 261 -12.49 -18.45 7.18
CA LEU A 261 -11.94 -18.48 8.53
C LEU A 261 -12.90 -17.93 9.59
N TYR A 262 -13.83 -17.05 9.19
CA TYR A 262 -14.75 -16.34 10.06
C TYR A 262 -16.20 -16.38 9.54
N GLU A 263 -16.81 -17.56 9.57
CA GLU A 263 -18.15 -17.83 9.00
C GLU A 263 -19.29 -16.98 9.59
N ASN A 264 -19.12 -16.48 10.83
CA ASN A 264 -20.15 -15.73 11.55
C ASN A 264 -20.07 -14.20 11.34
N ILE A 265 -19.15 -13.71 10.52
CA ILE A 265 -18.95 -12.27 10.28
C ILE A 265 -19.33 -11.95 8.82
N GLU A 266 -20.45 -11.25 8.64
CA GLU A 266 -20.98 -10.91 7.31
C GLU A 266 -20.16 -9.82 6.60
N LEU A 267 -19.70 -8.82 7.35
CA LEU A 267 -19.01 -7.65 6.81
C LEU A 267 -17.68 -7.45 7.52
N MET A 268 -16.59 -7.48 6.75
CA MET A 268 -15.22 -7.45 7.25
C MET A 268 -14.49 -6.25 6.66
N ILE A 269 -13.77 -5.48 7.47
CA ILE A 269 -12.78 -4.52 6.96
C ILE A 269 -11.42 -5.19 7.04
N TYR A 270 -10.73 -5.32 5.92
CA TYR A 270 -9.35 -5.77 5.91
C TYR A 270 -8.39 -4.59 5.71
N LEU A 271 -7.34 -4.54 6.52
CA LEU A 271 -6.24 -3.57 6.44
C LEU A 271 -4.89 -4.30 6.40
N ASP A 272 -4.01 -3.94 5.47
CA ASP A 272 -2.59 -4.33 5.53
C ASP A 272 -1.97 -3.70 6.79
N SER A 273 -0.94 -4.36 7.36
CA SER A 273 -0.29 -3.90 8.60
C SER A 273 0.49 -2.58 8.48
N ASP A 274 0.68 -2.08 7.26
CA ASP A 274 1.48 -0.91 6.91
C ASP A 274 0.63 0.33 6.53
N VAL A 275 -0.56 0.41 7.11
CA VAL A 275 -1.47 1.56 6.95
C VAL A 275 -1.53 2.43 8.20
N VAL A 276 -1.91 3.69 8.01
CA VAL A 276 -2.29 4.64 9.05
C VAL A 276 -3.71 5.10 8.77
N VAL A 277 -4.62 4.87 9.71
CA VAL A 277 -6.01 5.29 9.61
C VAL A 277 -6.16 6.70 10.18
N LYS A 278 -6.55 7.66 9.33
CA LYS A 278 -6.82 9.07 9.68
C LYS A 278 -8.32 9.41 9.73
N GLY A 279 -9.16 8.61 9.07
CA GLY A 279 -10.61 8.79 9.04
C GLY A 279 -11.35 7.88 10.03
N ASP A 280 -12.63 8.18 10.27
CA ASP A 280 -13.51 7.36 11.11
C ASP A 280 -13.86 6.04 10.41
N ILE A 281 -13.27 4.93 10.87
CA ILE A 281 -13.38 3.62 10.22
C ILE A 281 -14.83 3.12 10.09
N GLU A 282 -15.75 3.62 10.93
CA GLU A 282 -17.17 3.33 10.82
C GLU A 282 -17.76 3.79 9.48
N GLU A 283 -17.29 4.91 8.92
CA GLU A 283 -17.76 5.39 7.61
C GLU A 283 -17.49 4.36 6.51
N LEU A 284 -16.36 3.66 6.61
CA LEU A 284 -16.00 2.57 5.70
C LEU A 284 -16.88 1.33 5.94
N TYR A 285 -17.10 0.97 7.21
CA TYR A 285 -17.99 -0.12 7.60
C TYR A 285 -19.43 0.10 7.11
N MET A 286 -19.89 1.35 7.12
CA MET A 286 -21.25 1.70 6.74
C MET A 286 -21.49 1.72 5.23
N LYS A 287 -20.45 1.61 4.39
CA LYS A 287 -20.59 1.58 2.93
C LYS A 287 -21.56 0.50 2.46
N ASN A 288 -22.36 0.87 1.46
CA ASN A 288 -23.20 -0.06 0.72
C ASN A 288 -22.34 -0.67 -0.39
N LEU A 289 -22.24 -1.99 -0.42
CA LEU A 289 -21.45 -2.71 -1.43
C LEU A 289 -22.27 -2.99 -2.70
N HIS A 290 -23.53 -2.58 -2.78
CA HIS A 290 -24.41 -2.73 -3.95
C HIS A 290 -24.47 -4.16 -4.52
N GLY A 291 -24.35 -5.17 -3.65
CA GLY A 291 -24.35 -6.58 -4.05
C GLY A 291 -23.01 -7.11 -4.58
N HIS A 292 -21.95 -6.31 -4.50
CA HIS A 292 -20.59 -6.75 -4.78
C HIS A 292 -19.97 -7.51 -3.60
N PRO A 293 -19.07 -8.48 -3.87
CA PRO A 293 -18.38 -9.24 -2.83
C PRO A 293 -17.35 -8.41 -2.06
N ALA A 294 -16.88 -7.30 -2.62
CA ALA A 294 -15.94 -6.41 -1.96
C ALA A 294 -16.10 -4.94 -2.40
N ALA A 295 -15.57 -4.03 -1.59
CA ALA A 295 -15.32 -2.64 -1.95
C ALA A 295 -13.83 -2.31 -1.82
N ALA A 296 -13.31 -1.54 -2.77
CA ALA A 296 -11.91 -1.13 -2.82
C ALA A 296 -11.76 0.24 -3.50
N VAL A 297 -10.63 0.91 -3.26
CA VAL A 297 -10.29 2.15 -3.97
C VAL A 297 -9.73 1.82 -5.35
N GLU A 298 -10.44 2.25 -6.38
CA GLU A 298 -9.95 2.22 -7.76
C GLU A 298 -8.88 3.30 -7.97
N ASP A 299 -7.78 2.93 -8.62
CA ASP A 299 -6.66 3.79 -8.93
C ASP A 299 -6.30 3.69 -10.41
N CYS A 300 -6.76 4.66 -11.18
CA CYS A 300 -6.51 4.78 -12.61
C CYS A 300 -5.13 5.36 -12.97
N SER A 301 -4.28 5.69 -11.99
CA SER A 301 -2.87 5.96 -12.26
C SER A 301 -2.08 4.68 -12.59
N GLN A 302 -2.74 3.52 -12.40
CA GLN A 302 -2.26 2.20 -12.71
C GLN A 302 -3.34 1.44 -13.50
N GLU A 303 -2.92 0.69 -14.50
CA GLU A 303 -3.82 0.02 -15.43
C GLU A 303 -3.36 -1.43 -15.67
N PHE A 304 -4.29 -2.31 -16.07
CA PHE A 304 -4.00 -3.73 -16.29
C PHE A 304 -2.84 -3.97 -17.25
N ARG A 305 -2.65 -3.14 -18.30
CA ARG A 305 -1.50 -3.23 -19.22
C ARG A 305 -0.13 -3.13 -18.53
N GLY A 306 -0.07 -2.56 -17.33
CA GLY A 306 1.12 -2.54 -16.51
C GLY A 306 1.37 -3.86 -15.78
N TYR A 307 0.33 -4.65 -15.51
CA TYR A 307 0.37 -5.82 -14.64
C TYR A 307 0.35 -7.15 -15.39
N PHE A 308 -0.38 -7.24 -16.50
CA PHE A 308 -0.73 -8.52 -17.11
C PHE A 308 -0.17 -8.67 -18.53
N ASP A 309 0.10 -9.92 -18.91
CA ASP A 309 0.38 -10.31 -20.28
C ASP A 309 -0.94 -10.64 -21.00
N PHE A 310 -1.37 -9.75 -21.90
CA PHE A 310 -2.68 -9.84 -22.56
C PHE A 310 -2.76 -10.96 -23.60
N ASP A 311 -1.64 -11.32 -24.23
CA ASP A 311 -1.61 -12.45 -25.15
C ASP A 311 -1.88 -13.75 -24.38
N GLN A 312 -1.28 -13.90 -23.19
CA GLN A 312 -1.55 -15.05 -22.32
C GLN A 312 -2.96 -15.04 -21.74
N LEU A 313 -3.50 -13.88 -21.32
CA LEU A 313 -4.89 -13.79 -20.86
C LEU A 313 -5.88 -14.20 -21.95
N ASN A 314 -5.66 -13.78 -23.19
CA ASN A 314 -6.49 -14.17 -24.33
C ASN A 314 -6.37 -15.67 -24.62
N ALA A 315 -5.17 -16.22 -24.62
CA ALA A 315 -4.94 -17.66 -24.80
C ALA A 315 -5.60 -18.50 -23.70
N ILE A 316 -5.55 -18.07 -22.43
CA ILE A 316 -6.25 -18.73 -21.31
C ILE A 316 -7.76 -18.69 -21.53
N ARG A 317 -8.30 -17.53 -21.91
CA ARG A 317 -9.74 -17.37 -22.18
C ARG A 317 -10.22 -18.29 -23.30
N GLU A 318 -9.43 -18.46 -24.36
CA GLU A 318 -9.76 -19.38 -25.45
C GLU A 318 -9.66 -20.85 -25.02
N ARG A 319 -8.60 -21.20 -24.29
CA ARG A 319 -8.36 -22.58 -23.82
C ARG A 319 -9.38 -23.04 -22.78
N GLU A 320 -9.79 -22.14 -21.89
CA GLU A 320 -10.68 -22.40 -20.75
C GLU A 320 -12.10 -21.88 -21.01
N ALA A 321 -12.51 -21.81 -22.29
CA ALA A 321 -13.81 -21.28 -22.69
C ALA A 321 -14.96 -21.99 -21.93
N GLY A 322 -15.82 -21.19 -21.29
CA GLY A 322 -16.93 -21.69 -20.46
C GLY A 322 -16.58 -21.89 -18.98
N ASN A 323 -15.32 -21.66 -18.56
CA ASN A 323 -14.98 -21.58 -17.15
C ASN A 323 -15.72 -20.39 -16.49
N GLN A 324 -16.41 -20.66 -15.39
CA GLN A 324 -17.25 -19.68 -14.68
C GLN A 324 -16.49 -18.47 -14.12
N TRP A 325 -15.16 -18.58 -13.95
CA TRP A 325 -14.32 -17.51 -13.40
C TRP A 325 -13.74 -16.59 -14.47
N LEU A 326 -14.01 -16.86 -15.75
CA LEU A 326 -13.70 -15.95 -16.83
C LEU A 326 -14.81 -14.89 -16.98
N PRO A 327 -14.46 -13.63 -17.24
CA PRO A 327 -15.44 -12.63 -17.62
C PRO A 327 -16.08 -12.98 -18.99
N SER A 328 -17.33 -12.56 -19.19
CA SER A 328 -18.03 -12.73 -20.47
C SER A 328 -17.29 -12.00 -21.61
N GLU A 329 -16.80 -10.80 -21.33
CA GLU A 329 -16.02 -9.97 -22.25
C GLU A 329 -14.52 -10.05 -21.97
N PRO A 330 -13.65 -9.80 -22.97
CA PRO A 330 -12.20 -9.81 -22.76
C PRO A 330 -11.77 -8.80 -21.69
N PHE A 331 -10.63 -9.06 -21.06
CA PHE A 331 -9.99 -8.07 -20.19
C PHE A 331 -9.59 -6.84 -21.02
N GLU A 332 -9.82 -5.66 -20.46
CA GLU A 332 -9.43 -4.39 -21.09
C GLU A 332 -8.11 -3.89 -20.52
N GLU A 333 -7.16 -3.57 -21.39
CA GLU A 333 -5.82 -3.06 -21.05
C GLU A 333 -5.83 -1.82 -20.16
N GLN A 334 -6.81 -0.93 -20.36
CA GLN A 334 -6.96 0.33 -19.66
C GLN A 334 -7.78 0.22 -18.38
N THR A 335 -8.15 -1.01 -17.97
CA THR A 335 -8.86 -1.21 -16.70
C THR A 335 -8.01 -0.69 -15.55
N CYS A 336 -8.58 0.22 -14.76
CA CYS A 336 -7.95 0.72 -13.55
C CYS A 336 -7.77 -0.42 -12.54
N VAL A 337 -6.66 -0.41 -11.81
CA VAL A 337 -6.45 -1.40 -10.74
C VAL A 337 -6.97 -0.86 -9.42
N PHE A 338 -7.26 -1.73 -8.48
CA PHE A 338 -7.41 -1.35 -7.07
C PHE A 338 -6.34 -2.03 -6.22
N ASN A 339 -6.02 -1.45 -5.08
CA ASN A 339 -5.07 -2.05 -4.15
C ASN A 339 -5.78 -2.93 -3.11
N ARG A 340 -5.23 -4.12 -2.84
CA ARG A 340 -5.83 -5.12 -1.93
C ARG A 340 -5.62 -4.87 -0.43
N GLY A 341 -4.85 -3.85 -0.06
CA GLY A 341 -4.48 -3.59 1.33
C GLY A 341 -5.50 -2.81 2.14
N VAL A 342 -6.56 -2.33 1.50
CA VAL A 342 -7.74 -1.78 2.17
C VAL A 342 -8.96 -2.31 1.44
N LEU A 343 -9.73 -3.16 2.10
CA LEU A 343 -10.91 -3.80 1.53
C LEU A 343 -12.07 -3.76 2.53
N VAL A 344 -13.28 -3.63 2.00
CA VAL A 344 -14.50 -4.04 2.71
C VAL A 344 -15.01 -5.29 2.04
N ILE A 345 -15.15 -6.39 2.76
CA ILE A 345 -15.54 -7.69 2.22
C ILE A 345 -16.93 -8.03 2.72
N ASN A 346 -17.84 -8.34 1.79
CA ASN A 346 -19.10 -8.98 2.09
C ASN A 346 -18.89 -10.49 2.04
N ALA A 347 -18.71 -11.11 3.20
CA ALA A 347 -18.37 -12.53 3.33
C ALA A 347 -19.43 -13.45 2.72
N THR A 348 -20.71 -13.11 2.89
CA THR A 348 -21.82 -13.88 2.29
C THR A 348 -21.72 -13.87 0.77
N ARG A 349 -21.62 -12.68 0.17
CA ARG A 349 -21.54 -12.55 -1.29
C ARG A 349 -20.25 -13.11 -1.86
N TRP A 350 -19.15 -12.98 -1.12
CA TRP A 350 -17.85 -13.57 -1.45
C TRP A 350 -17.93 -15.10 -1.55
N SER A 351 -18.57 -15.73 -0.57
CA SER A 351 -18.77 -17.18 -0.53
C SER A 351 -19.75 -17.67 -1.60
N GLU A 352 -20.87 -16.95 -1.82
CA GLU A 352 -21.84 -17.26 -2.88
C GLU A 352 -21.20 -17.31 -4.27
N LEU A 353 -20.28 -16.38 -4.55
CA LEU A 353 -19.58 -16.29 -5.84
C LEU A 353 -18.31 -17.14 -5.91
N ASN A 354 -17.97 -17.85 -4.83
CA ASN A 354 -16.73 -18.60 -4.68
C ASN A 354 -15.49 -17.79 -5.13
N VAL A 355 -15.37 -16.55 -4.64
CA VAL A 355 -14.29 -15.65 -5.04
C VAL A 355 -12.91 -16.22 -4.67
N THR A 356 -12.79 -16.89 -3.52
CA THR A 356 -11.54 -17.59 -3.13
C THR A 356 -11.14 -18.65 -4.16
N GLY A 357 -12.08 -19.47 -4.63
CA GLY A 357 -11.81 -20.44 -5.69
C GLY A 357 -11.40 -19.79 -7.01
N ALA A 358 -12.00 -18.66 -7.37
CA ALA A 358 -11.60 -17.89 -8.56
C ALA A 358 -10.15 -17.36 -8.44
N ILE A 359 -9.76 -16.88 -7.26
CA ILE A 359 -8.40 -16.41 -6.98
C ILE A 359 -7.39 -17.55 -7.07
N GLU A 360 -7.66 -18.69 -6.42
CA GLU A 360 -6.78 -19.87 -6.49
C GLU A 360 -6.63 -20.39 -7.91
N TRP A 361 -7.70 -20.38 -8.70
CA TRP A 361 -7.65 -20.75 -10.11
C TRP A 361 -6.71 -19.85 -10.91
N TRP A 362 -6.80 -18.52 -10.74
CA TRP A 362 -5.89 -17.58 -11.38
C TRP A 362 -4.43 -17.73 -10.92
N MET A 363 -4.20 -18.16 -9.67
CA MET A 363 -2.86 -18.54 -9.20
C MET A 363 -2.35 -19.81 -9.91
N GLY A 364 -3.21 -20.82 -10.07
CA GLY A 364 -2.89 -22.02 -10.85
C GLY A 364 -2.60 -21.72 -12.32
N GLU A 365 -3.33 -20.78 -12.93
CA GLU A 365 -3.07 -20.34 -14.30
C GLU A 365 -1.73 -19.64 -14.47
N TYR A 366 -1.32 -18.86 -13.47
CA TYR A 366 0.01 -18.27 -13.44
C TYR A 366 1.13 -19.32 -13.32
N ASP A 367 0.90 -20.41 -12.57
CA ASP A 367 1.88 -21.51 -12.45
C ASP A 367 2.05 -22.28 -13.77
N LYS A 368 0.94 -22.56 -14.47
CA LYS A 368 0.95 -23.23 -15.78
C LYS A 368 1.57 -22.39 -16.91
N ALA A 369 1.59 -21.08 -16.77
CA ALA A 369 2.01 -20.16 -17.83
C ALA A 369 3.51 -20.30 -18.16
N GLU A 370 3.86 -20.34 -19.45
CA GLU A 370 5.26 -20.42 -19.87
C GLU A 370 6.06 -19.17 -19.49
N LYS A 371 5.41 -18.00 -19.54
CA LYS A 371 5.95 -16.70 -19.13
C LYS A 371 5.10 -16.11 -18.01
N PRO A 372 5.61 -15.16 -17.20
CA PRO A 372 4.83 -14.57 -16.11
C PRO A 372 3.52 -13.96 -16.63
N LEU A 373 2.38 -14.55 -16.24
CA LEU A 373 1.05 -14.04 -16.60
C LEU A 373 0.83 -12.63 -16.01
N TYR A 374 1.41 -12.36 -14.85
CA TYR A 374 1.39 -11.04 -14.22
C TYR A 374 2.71 -10.66 -13.54
N ARG A 375 2.84 -9.38 -13.20
CA ARG A 375 4.03 -8.73 -12.65
C ARG A 375 3.72 -7.85 -11.43
N TYR A 376 4.78 -7.44 -10.73
CA TYR A 376 4.77 -6.44 -9.65
C TYR A 376 4.01 -6.85 -8.36
N GLY A 377 3.66 -8.12 -8.22
CA GLY A 377 3.05 -8.69 -7.01
C GLY A 377 2.59 -10.13 -7.24
N LEU A 378 2.48 -10.90 -6.16
CA LEU A 378 1.93 -12.27 -6.23
C LEU A 378 0.49 -12.32 -5.74
N SER A 379 0.16 -11.52 -4.73
CA SER A 379 -1.18 -11.54 -4.14
C SER A 379 -2.18 -10.60 -4.81
N GLN A 380 -1.74 -9.41 -5.22
CA GLN A 380 -2.67 -8.44 -5.82
C GLN A 380 -3.20 -8.88 -7.21
N PRO A 381 -2.39 -9.37 -8.16
CA PRO A 381 -2.89 -9.68 -9.50
C PRO A 381 -4.02 -10.73 -9.58
N PRO A 382 -3.97 -11.89 -8.90
CA PRO A 382 -5.07 -12.85 -8.95
C PRO A 382 -6.36 -12.27 -8.33
N PHE A 383 -6.23 -11.38 -7.34
CA PHE A 383 -7.35 -10.64 -6.75
C PHE A 383 -8.03 -9.69 -7.76
N LEU A 384 -7.22 -8.98 -8.57
CA LEU A 384 -7.71 -8.10 -9.64
C LEU A 384 -8.45 -8.86 -10.74
N LEU A 385 -7.96 -10.06 -11.10
CA LEU A 385 -8.60 -10.90 -12.12
C LEU A 385 -9.91 -11.50 -11.61
N ALA A 386 -9.94 -12.02 -10.38
CA ALA A 386 -11.12 -12.64 -9.79
C ALA A 386 -12.28 -11.65 -9.57
N LEU A 387 -11.97 -10.38 -9.29
CA LEU A 387 -12.95 -9.32 -9.04
C LEU A 387 -13.08 -8.33 -10.20
N TYR A 388 -12.64 -8.71 -11.40
CA TYR A 388 -12.68 -7.84 -12.57
C TYR A 388 -14.07 -7.25 -12.78
N LYS A 389 -14.18 -5.91 -12.63
CA LYS A 389 -15.43 -5.12 -12.69
C LYS A 389 -16.53 -5.53 -11.69
N ASN A 390 -16.25 -6.40 -10.73
CA ASN A 390 -17.20 -6.89 -9.73
C ASN A 390 -16.80 -6.48 -8.31
N TYR A 391 -16.67 -5.17 -8.09
CA TYR A 391 -16.37 -4.58 -6.78
C TYR A 391 -16.98 -3.18 -6.68
N GLU A 392 -17.32 -2.77 -5.47
CA GLU A 392 -17.78 -1.42 -5.18
C GLU A 392 -16.59 -0.45 -5.12
N LYS A 393 -16.72 0.71 -5.76
CA LYS A 393 -15.66 1.72 -5.82
C LYS A 393 -15.74 2.65 -4.62
N LEU A 394 -14.71 2.65 -3.79
CA LEU A 394 -14.56 3.56 -2.66
C LEU A 394 -13.96 4.91 -3.09
N GLU A 395 -14.18 5.96 -2.28
CA GLU A 395 -13.50 7.23 -2.50
C GLU A 395 -11.98 7.09 -2.35
N HIS A 396 -11.22 7.77 -3.22
CA HIS A 396 -9.75 7.68 -3.26
C HIS A 396 -9.07 7.93 -1.90
N ALA A 397 -9.67 8.76 -1.04
CA ALA A 397 -9.17 9.04 0.30
C ALA A 397 -9.01 7.79 1.19
N TRP A 398 -9.76 6.71 0.92
CA TRP A 398 -9.71 5.48 1.73
C TRP A 398 -8.50 4.59 1.48
N ASN A 399 -7.66 4.88 0.48
CA ASN A 399 -6.41 4.14 0.26
C ASN A 399 -5.43 5.00 -0.53
N ASN A 400 -4.86 6.00 0.13
CA ASN A 400 -3.78 6.79 -0.45
C ASN A 400 -2.47 5.98 -0.40
N ARG A 401 -2.20 5.23 -1.47
CA ARG A 401 -1.09 4.29 -1.58
C ARG A 401 0.21 4.92 -2.10
N GLY A 402 1.26 4.12 -2.05
CA GLY A 402 2.56 4.40 -2.66
C GLY A 402 3.55 5.06 -1.71
N LEU A 403 3.15 5.32 -0.46
CA LEU A 403 4.06 5.87 0.54
C LEU A 403 5.20 4.88 0.82
N GLY A 404 6.39 5.40 1.10
CA GLY A 404 7.60 4.57 1.22
C GLY A 404 8.20 4.12 -0.12
N ARG A 405 7.78 4.72 -1.24
CA ARG A 405 8.47 4.61 -2.54
C ARG A 405 9.46 5.77 -2.70
N ASP A 406 10.49 5.57 -3.51
CA ASP A 406 11.43 6.64 -3.89
C ASP A 406 11.02 7.37 -5.17
N LYS A 407 10.15 6.77 -6.00
CA LYS A 407 9.77 7.36 -7.29
C LYS A 407 8.37 7.03 -7.78
N LEU A 408 7.82 7.95 -8.57
CA LEU A 408 6.66 7.74 -9.44
C LEU A 408 7.03 6.90 -10.67
N SER A 409 6.11 6.06 -11.13
CA SER A 409 6.22 5.33 -12.40
C SER A 409 5.94 6.26 -13.59
N LYS A 410 6.30 5.84 -14.80
CA LYS A 410 6.00 6.62 -16.01
C LYS A 410 4.49 6.80 -16.23
N LEU A 411 3.71 5.74 -15.99
CA LEU A 411 2.25 5.78 -16.10
C LEU A 411 1.65 6.76 -15.09
N GLU A 412 2.11 6.73 -13.84
CA GLU A 412 1.66 7.69 -12.82
C GLU A 412 2.01 9.13 -13.21
N GLN A 413 3.20 9.37 -13.77
CA GLN A 413 3.56 10.71 -14.25
C GLN A 413 2.67 11.18 -15.39
N GLU A 414 2.32 10.31 -16.34
CA GLU A 414 1.45 10.62 -17.46
C GLU A 414 0.01 10.89 -16.99
N TYR A 415 -0.49 10.06 -16.07
CA TYR A 415 -1.78 10.25 -15.41
C TYR A 415 -1.86 11.61 -14.71
N PHE A 416 -0.87 11.94 -13.88
CA PHE A 416 -0.83 13.22 -13.18
C PHE A 416 -0.57 14.40 -14.12
N ALA A 417 0.19 14.21 -15.20
CA ALA A 417 0.36 15.24 -16.23
C ALA A 417 -0.96 15.59 -16.91
N ALA A 418 -1.79 14.60 -17.23
CA ALA A 418 -3.12 14.82 -17.79
C ALA A 418 -4.05 15.53 -16.79
N ARG A 419 -4.03 15.09 -15.52
CA ARG A 419 -4.90 15.63 -14.46
C ARG A 419 -4.55 17.06 -14.06
N TYR A 420 -3.26 17.36 -13.88
CA TYR A 420 -2.78 18.64 -13.34
C TYR A 420 -2.14 19.55 -14.39
N LYS A 421 -2.15 19.16 -15.67
CA LYS A 421 -1.52 19.89 -16.79
C LYS A 421 -0.01 20.12 -16.59
N HIS A 422 0.61 19.30 -15.74
CA HIS A 422 2.03 19.38 -15.43
C HIS A 422 2.57 18.00 -15.07
N LYS A 423 3.67 17.60 -15.73
CA LYS A 423 4.31 16.32 -15.48
C LYS A 423 5.18 16.40 -14.21
N PRO A 424 4.85 15.66 -13.14
CA PRO A 424 5.68 15.64 -11.93
C PRO A 424 7.07 15.07 -12.21
N ASP A 425 8.06 15.48 -11.41
CA ASP A 425 9.36 14.82 -11.37
C ASP A 425 9.21 13.35 -10.88
N GLN A 426 10.13 12.46 -11.27
CA GLN A 426 10.05 11.06 -10.83
C GLN A 426 10.41 10.90 -9.36
N LYS A 427 11.38 11.70 -8.89
CA LYS A 427 11.94 11.66 -7.55
C LYS A 427 11.91 13.07 -6.92
N PRO A 428 11.67 13.18 -5.60
CA PRO A 428 11.18 12.11 -4.72
C PRO A 428 9.78 11.66 -5.12
N PHE A 429 9.31 10.53 -4.60
CA PHE A 429 7.89 10.17 -4.72
C PHE A 429 7.04 11.26 -4.06
N LEU A 430 5.96 11.70 -4.71
CA LEU A 430 5.04 12.70 -4.16
C LEU A 430 3.67 12.06 -3.95
N SER A 431 3.20 12.01 -2.70
CA SER A 431 1.80 11.65 -2.41
C SER A 431 0.91 12.90 -2.48
N LEU A 432 0.37 13.14 -3.68
CA LEU A 432 -0.36 14.37 -4.05
C LEU A 432 -1.70 14.58 -3.33
N GLU A 433 -2.21 13.55 -2.65
CA GLU A 433 -3.54 13.55 -2.01
C GLU A 433 -3.49 13.12 -0.54
N SER A 434 -2.29 13.06 0.06
CA SER A 434 -2.10 12.60 1.45
C SER A 434 -2.71 13.53 2.51
N ASP A 435 -2.88 14.83 2.23
CA ASP A 435 -3.58 15.76 3.15
C ASP A 435 -5.05 15.41 3.34
N PHE A 436 -5.69 14.87 2.30
CA PHE A 436 -7.11 14.53 2.28
C PHE A 436 -7.35 13.03 2.51
N ALA A 437 -6.29 12.26 2.75
CA ALA A 437 -6.37 10.82 2.94
C ALA A 437 -7.03 10.47 4.28
N LYS A 438 -7.99 9.55 4.23
CA LYS A 438 -8.55 8.84 5.38
C LYS A 438 -7.74 7.61 5.75
N ILE A 439 -7.01 7.01 4.80
CA ILE A 439 -6.01 5.99 5.08
C ILE A 439 -4.77 6.26 4.23
N LEU A 440 -3.62 6.34 4.90
CA LEU A 440 -2.30 6.40 4.27
C LEU A 440 -1.72 4.99 4.21
N HIS A 441 -1.19 4.56 3.07
CA HIS A 441 -0.74 3.19 2.88
C HIS A 441 0.73 3.15 2.43
N PHE A 442 1.59 2.63 3.31
CA PHE A 442 3.05 2.56 3.17
C PHE A 442 3.53 1.30 2.42
N ASN A 443 2.83 0.92 1.33
CA ASN A 443 3.12 -0.25 0.51
C ASN A 443 4.40 -0.15 -0.34
N GLY A 444 5.18 0.93 -0.19
CA GLY A 444 6.52 1.04 -0.75
C GLY A 444 7.55 0.14 -0.06
N LYS A 445 8.76 0.08 -0.63
CA LYS A 445 9.87 -0.73 -0.10
C LYS A 445 10.49 -0.15 1.17
N TYR A 446 10.41 1.17 1.36
CA TYR A 446 10.98 1.86 2.50
C TYR A 446 9.93 1.99 3.60
N LYS A 447 9.95 1.04 4.53
CA LYS A 447 9.01 0.99 5.65
C LYS A 447 9.42 1.98 6.76
N PRO A 448 8.50 2.78 7.32
CA PRO A 448 8.81 3.76 8.36
C PRO A 448 9.52 3.19 9.60
N TRP A 449 9.14 1.99 10.06
CA TRP A 449 9.72 1.32 11.23
C TRP A 449 11.10 0.70 10.96
N LYS A 450 11.49 0.51 9.69
CA LYS A 450 12.82 0.02 9.32
C LYS A 450 13.87 1.15 9.30
N ARG A 451 13.45 2.41 9.51
CA ARG A 451 14.33 3.58 9.63
C ARG A 451 14.27 4.15 11.05
N GLY A 452 15.30 4.90 11.45
CA GLY A 452 15.28 5.66 12.70
C GLY A 452 14.22 6.77 12.66
N ARG A 453 13.81 7.26 13.85
CA ARG A 453 12.88 8.41 13.97
C ARG A 453 13.48 9.69 13.39
N THR A 454 14.77 9.89 13.64
CA THR A 454 15.53 11.04 13.14
C THR A 454 16.35 10.62 11.93
N ARG A 455 16.40 11.49 10.94
CA ARG A 455 17.14 11.29 9.70
C ARG A 455 18.45 12.07 9.74
N LEU A 456 19.53 11.50 9.21
CA LEU A 456 20.78 12.23 9.05
C LEU A 456 20.67 13.29 7.92
N PRO A 457 21.26 14.49 8.08
CA PRO A 457 21.15 15.57 7.09
C PRO A 457 21.59 15.21 5.65
N THR A 458 22.42 14.18 5.51
CA THR A 458 23.00 13.71 4.24
C THR A 458 22.18 12.65 3.52
N GLU A 459 21.15 12.07 4.15
CA GLU A 459 20.33 11.03 3.49
C GLU A 459 19.54 11.61 2.30
N GLU A 460 19.04 10.77 1.38
CA GLU A 460 18.15 11.17 0.27
C GLU A 460 16.69 11.28 0.76
N VAL A 461 15.95 12.29 0.28
CA VAL A 461 14.50 12.38 0.49
C VAL A 461 13.83 11.37 -0.42
N LEU A 462 13.12 10.40 0.15
CA LEU A 462 12.52 9.31 -0.64
C LEU A 462 11.09 9.66 -1.08
N SER A 463 10.27 10.11 -0.13
CA SER A 463 8.85 10.38 -0.35
C SER A 463 8.38 11.60 0.43
N LEU A 464 7.64 12.47 -0.24
CA LEU A 464 6.99 13.64 0.34
C LEU A 464 5.47 13.50 0.32
N CYS A 465 4.85 14.00 1.38
CA CYS A 465 3.43 14.00 1.62
C CYS A 465 2.97 15.42 1.93
N GLY A 466 1.72 15.68 1.60
CA GLY A 466 1.05 16.96 1.74
C GLY A 466 1.51 18.02 0.75
N GLU A 467 0.72 19.08 0.68
CA GLU A 467 1.00 20.24 -0.16
C GLU A 467 2.28 20.95 0.29
N GLU A 468 2.61 20.92 1.58
CA GLU A 468 3.84 21.53 2.14
C GLU A 468 5.10 20.65 1.99
N GLY A 469 4.96 19.40 1.52
CA GLY A 469 6.09 18.51 1.28
C GLY A 469 6.85 18.10 2.53
N GLN A 470 6.13 17.62 3.55
CA GLN A 470 6.73 16.90 4.68
C GLN A 470 7.13 15.49 4.28
N GLU A 471 8.11 14.89 4.95
CA GLU A 471 8.47 13.51 4.67
C GLU A 471 7.39 12.54 5.14
N CYS A 472 6.89 11.69 4.23
CA CYS A 472 5.73 10.82 4.50
C CYS A 472 5.88 9.92 5.74
N TYR A 473 7.09 9.48 6.08
CA TYR A 473 7.31 8.57 7.22
C TYR A 473 7.00 9.24 8.57
N LYS A 474 7.05 10.58 8.65
CA LYS A 474 6.70 11.35 9.85
C LYS A 474 5.25 11.10 10.26
N LEU A 475 4.34 11.09 9.29
CA LEU A 475 2.90 10.81 9.48
C LEU A 475 2.63 9.44 10.13
N TRP A 476 3.55 8.49 9.98
CA TRP A 476 3.45 7.16 10.61
C TRP A 476 3.93 7.20 12.07
N TRP A 477 5.04 7.90 12.35
CA TRP A 477 5.62 8.00 13.69
C TRP A 477 4.78 8.80 14.68
N GLU A 478 3.93 9.71 14.20
CA GLU A 478 2.93 10.43 15.03
C GLU A 478 2.07 9.49 15.89
N TYR A 479 1.84 8.26 15.44
CA TYR A 479 1.03 7.26 16.14
C TYR A 479 1.84 6.34 17.06
N LEU A 480 3.14 6.62 17.27
CA LEU A 480 3.98 5.98 18.30
C LEU A 480 4.58 6.99 19.28
N SER A 481 4.13 8.26 19.28
CA SER A 481 4.67 9.29 20.16
C SER A 481 4.20 9.10 21.63
N PRO A 482 4.91 9.67 22.63
CA PRO A 482 4.48 9.66 24.03
C PRO A 482 3.09 10.28 24.25
N GLU A 483 2.72 11.29 23.46
CA GLU A 483 1.40 11.94 23.48
C GLU A 483 0.32 10.98 22.98
N ALA A 484 0.66 10.17 21.96
CA ALA A 484 -0.20 9.09 21.49
C ALA A 484 -0.38 8.01 22.58
N HIS A 485 0.61 7.76 23.44
CA HIS A 485 0.48 6.87 24.61
C HIS A 485 -0.40 7.45 25.72
N LYS A 486 -0.24 8.74 26.04
CA LYS A 486 -1.01 9.42 27.10
C LYS A 486 -2.52 9.47 26.81
N ALA A 487 -2.91 9.51 25.53
CA ALA A 487 -4.31 9.52 25.10
C ALA A 487 -5.11 8.26 25.51
N PHE A 488 -4.43 7.17 25.92
CA PHE A 488 -5.07 5.91 26.33
C PHE A 488 -5.16 5.70 27.85
N GLY A 489 -4.94 6.74 28.66
CA GLY A 489 -5.08 6.62 30.11
C GLY A 489 -4.02 5.73 30.76
N LEU A 490 -2.86 5.55 30.12
CA LEU A 490 -1.63 5.14 30.80
C LEU A 490 -1.13 6.35 31.61
N SER A 491 -1.89 6.71 32.65
CA SER A 491 -1.31 7.49 33.73
C SER A 491 -0.15 6.68 34.26
N SER A 492 1.03 7.30 34.32
CA SER A 492 2.02 6.97 35.33
C SER A 492 1.33 7.05 36.70
N SER A 493 0.70 5.96 37.14
CA SER A 493 0.27 5.83 38.51
C SER A 493 1.51 5.44 39.32
N ARG A 494 2.12 6.46 39.94
CA ARG A 494 3.18 6.41 40.97
C ARG A 494 4.54 5.95 40.41
N GLU A 495 5.63 6.68 40.59
CA GLU A 495 6.11 7.44 41.76
C GLU A 495 6.51 8.89 41.44
#